data_AF-A0A5E8B4E0-F1
#
_entry.id   AF-A0A5E8B4E0-F1
#
_cell.length_a   1.000
_cell.length_b   1.000
_cell.length_c   1.000
_cell.angle_alpha   90.00
_cell.angle_beta   90.00
_cell.angle_gamma   90.00
#
_symmetry.space_group_name_H-M   'P 1'
#
loop_
_entity.id
_entity.type
_entity.pdbx_description
1 polymer ?
#
loop_
_entity_poly.entity_id
_entity_poly.type
_entity_poly.pdbx_seq_one_letter_code
_entity_poly.pdbx_strand_id
1 'polypeptide(L)'
;MFSRLLARSTIASARVSGVRSLSSFTSSASPIICRPVCRTPILSSSSSLPRLQSSVQQLTQSSTSIIYRAQQVRHATLNQISRRGRFNTLLKRHKAKRSMTPDLNRSPFKKGVVLRVMILKPKKPNSANRKAARVRLSNGKVVTAYIPGEGHNAQEHSVVTIRGGRTQDLPGVKYKCVRGLGDLAAVSNRRTSRSKYGAKKPAASN
;
A
#
# COMPACT_ATOMS: atom_id res chain seq x y z
N MET A 1 48.92 14.06 48.34
CA MET A 1 50.10 13.18 48.43
C MET A 1 49.83 11.94 47.59
N PHE A 2 50.71 11.70 46.59
CA PHE A 2 51.03 10.42 45.93
C PHE A 2 49.89 9.46 45.52
N SER A 3 49.82 8.86 44.34
CA SER A 3 50.60 8.86 43.09
C SER A 3 50.11 7.64 42.31
N ARG A 4 49.72 7.83 41.02
CA ARG A 4 49.83 6.86 39.89
C ARG A 4 48.99 5.56 40.01
N LEU A 5 48.42 4.97 38.95
CA LEU A 5 48.99 4.63 37.66
C LEU A 5 47.88 4.47 36.59
N LEU A 6 48.08 5.13 35.45
CA LEU A 6 47.48 4.79 34.15
C LEU A 6 48.29 3.65 33.51
N ALA A 7 47.63 2.74 32.78
CA ALA A 7 48.27 2.02 31.69
C ALA A 7 47.27 1.69 30.57
N ARG A 8 47.61 2.21 29.38
CA ARG A 8 47.00 2.00 28.06
C ARG A 8 47.72 0.86 27.33
N SER A 9 47.10 0.39 26.24
CA SER A 9 47.70 -0.12 24.98
C SER A 9 48.31 -1.55 25.06
N THR A 10 48.34 -2.42 24.05
CA THR A 10 48.46 -2.34 22.57
C THR A 10 47.93 -3.66 21.95
N ILE A 11 47.16 -3.64 20.85
CA ILE A 11 47.57 -3.93 19.45
C ILE A 11 48.51 -5.14 19.30
N ALA A 12 48.02 -6.21 18.65
CA ALA A 12 48.85 -7.14 17.89
C ALA A 12 48.16 -7.45 16.56
N SER A 13 48.86 -7.06 15.49
CA SER A 13 48.56 -7.26 14.08
C SER A 13 49.49 -8.37 13.57
N ALA A 14 48.97 -9.34 12.80
CA ALA A 14 49.79 -10.20 11.96
C ALA A 14 49.15 -10.34 10.56
N ARG A 15 49.81 -9.68 9.61
CA ARG A 15 49.86 -9.89 8.15
C ARG A 15 50.47 -11.28 7.83
N VAL A 16 50.46 -11.91 6.66
CA VAL A 16 49.92 -11.78 5.28
C VAL A 16 50.30 -13.10 4.57
N SER A 17 49.50 -13.57 3.61
CA SER A 17 49.86 -14.18 2.30
C SER A 17 48.85 -15.28 1.94
N GLY A 18 48.20 -15.33 0.79
CA GLY A 18 48.22 -14.51 -0.40
C GLY A 18 47.37 -15.16 -1.51
N VAL A 19 47.32 -14.46 -2.64
CA VAL A 19 47.28 -14.98 -4.02
C VAL A 19 45.93 -15.48 -4.61
N ARG A 20 45.41 -14.67 -5.57
CA ARG A 20 44.65 -15.01 -6.81
C ARG A 20 43.25 -15.65 -6.59
N SER A 21 42.23 -15.48 -7.43
CA SER A 21 42.05 -15.01 -8.80
C SER A 21 40.58 -14.59 -9.01
N LEU A 22 40.35 -13.83 -10.08
CA LEU A 22 39.03 -13.49 -10.62
C LEU A 22 38.17 -14.73 -10.90
N SER A 23 36.87 -14.66 -10.60
CA SER A 23 35.81 -14.98 -11.57
C SER A 23 34.41 -14.75 -10.99
N SER A 24 33.63 -14.05 -11.79
CA SER A 24 32.20 -13.78 -11.72
C SER A 24 31.33 -15.03 -11.85
N PHE A 25 30.26 -15.15 -11.06
CA PHE A 25 29.11 -16.00 -11.40
C PHE A 25 27.79 -15.38 -10.95
N THR A 26 27.07 -14.79 -11.91
CA THR A 26 25.62 -14.59 -11.86
C THR A 26 24.95 -15.89 -12.31
N SER A 27 24.08 -16.44 -11.46
CA SER A 27 23.20 -17.56 -11.79
C SER A 27 21.86 -17.01 -12.27
N SER A 28 21.47 -17.33 -13.51
CA SER A 28 20.06 -17.35 -13.88
C SER A 28 19.78 -18.24 -15.08
N ALA A 29 18.74 -19.06 -14.90
CA ALA A 29 17.75 -19.48 -15.87
C ALA A 29 17.98 -20.78 -16.66
N SER A 30 16.95 -21.61 -16.57
CA SER A 30 16.56 -22.67 -17.50
C SER A 30 15.03 -22.85 -17.32
N PRO A 31 14.28 -23.50 -18.24
CA PRO A 31 14.38 -23.48 -19.70
C PRO A 31 12.98 -23.48 -20.41
N ILE A 32 13.00 -23.78 -21.72
CA ILE A 32 11.94 -24.35 -22.62
C ILE A 32 10.86 -23.35 -23.13
N ILE A 33 10.47 -23.23 -24.41
CA ILE A 33 10.47 -24.08 -25.62
C ILE A 33 10.59 -23.16 -26.87
N CYS A 34 11.36 -23.58 -27.88
CA CYS A 34 11.36 -23.00 -29.22
C CYS A 34 10.96 -24.04 -30.27
N ARG A 35 10.27 -23.56 -31.32
CA ARG A 35 10.32 -23.91 -32.78
C ARG A 35 8.94 -24.22 -33.40
N PRO A 36 8.74 -24.09 -34.74
CA PRO A 36 9.43 -23.25 -35.74
C PRO A 36 8.53 -22.67 -36.89
N VAL A 37 9.19 -22.04 -37.90
CA VAL A 37 8.84 -22.02 -39.37
C VAL A 37 7.73 -21.04 -39.80
N CYS A 38 7.76 -20.24 -40.90
CA CYS A 38 8.68 -20.04 -42.03
C CYS A 38 8.31 -18.77 -42.85
N ARG A 39 9.28 -18.30 -43.65
CA ARG A 39 9.20 -17.70 -45.01
C ARG A 39 8.41 -16.39 -45.25
N THR A 40 9.16 -15.34 -45.55
CA THR A 40 8.84 -14.24 -46.50
C THR A 40 8.76 -14.79 -47.94
N PRO A 41 8.16 -14.13 -48.98
CA PRO A 41 8.76 -12.89 -49.52
C PRO A 41 7.88 -11.91 -50.38
N ILE A 42 8.49 -10.74 -50.66
CA ILE A 42 8.40 -9.78 -51.80
C ILE A 42 7.14 -8.95 -52.13
N LEU A 43 7.47 -7.68 -52.45
CA LEU A 43 6.69 -6.55 -52.92
C LEU A 43 6.94 -6.35 -54.43
N SER A 44 5.92 -6.06 -55.25
CA SER A 44 6.10 -5.29 -56.50
C SER A 44 4.78 -4.78 -57.07
N SER A 45 4.82 -3.51 -57.47
CA SER A 45 3.81 -2.62 -58.02
C SER A 45 3.67 -2.69 -59.56
N SER A 46 2.47 -2.48 -60.13
CA SER A 46 2.22 -1.64 -61.34
C SER A 46 0.78 -1.71 -61.90
N SER A 47 0.15 -0.53 -62.04
CA SER A 47 -0.74 -0.02 -63.12
C SER A 47 -1.77 -0.90 -63.87
N SER A 48 -3.05 -0.47 -63.90
CA SER A 48 -3.78 0.02 -65.10
C SER A 48 -5.32 0.12 -64.89
N LEU A 49 -5.96 0.92 -65.75
CA LEU A 49 -7.27 1.60 -65.69
C LEU A 49 -8.52 0.72 -65.99
N PRO A 50 -9.77 1.26 -65.88
CA PRO A 50 -10.98 0.52 -65.51
C PRO A 50 -11.82 0.01 -66.69
N ARG A 51 -12.73 -0.93 -66.42
CA ARG A 51 -13.79 -1.33 -67.34
C ARG A 51 -15.10 -1.56 -66.59
N LEU A 52 -16.07 -0.69 -66.84
CA LEU A 52 -17.47 -0.92 -66.48
C LEU A 52 -18.09 -1.88 -67.50
N GLN A 53 -18.73 -2.94 -67.02
CA GLN A 53 -20.00 -3.39 -67.59
C GLN A 53 -20.74 -4.29 -66.59
N SER A 54 -22.01 -3.97 -66.46
CA SER A 54 -23.02 -4.47 -65.53
C SER A 54 -23.44 -5.93 -65.79
N SER A 55 -23.44 -6.75 -64.75
CA SER A 55 -24.41 -7.84 -64.55
C SER A 55 -24.57 -8.08 -63.04
N VAL A 56 -25.71 -7.70 -62.48
CA VAL A 56 -26.79 -8.61 -62.04
C VAL A 56 -26.39 -9.49 -60.84
N GLN A 57 -27.03 -9.15 -59.71
CA GLN A 57 -27.44 -9.99 -58.58
C GLN A 57 -26.50 -10.21 -57.36
N GLN A 58 -26.93 -9.53 -56.29
CA GLN A 58 -27.14 -10.05 -54.92
C GLN A 58 -25.92 -10.48 -54.10
N LEU A 59 -25.58 -9.66 -53.09
CA LEU A 59 -25.32 -10.04 -51.69
C LEU A 59 -24.88 -8.78 -50.90
N THR A 60 -25.80 -7.86 -50.68
CA THR A 60 -25.58 -6.71 -49.78
C THR A 60 -26.69 -6.63 -48.76
N GLN A 61 -26.76 -7.59 -47.85
CA GLN A 61 -27.55 -7.42 -46.63
C GLN A 61 -26.78 -7.93 -45.41
N SER A 62 -26.41 -6.98 -44.57
CA SER A 62 -26.45 -7.09 -43.10
C SER A 62 -25.25 -7.68 -42.34
N SER A 63 -24.02 -7.23 -42.60
CA SER A 63 -22.93 -7.38 -41.62
C SER A 63 -22.87 -6.24 -40.58
N THR A 64 -23.60 -5.13 -40.77
CA THR A 64 -23.65 -4.02 -39.79
C THR A 64 -24.69 -4.21 -38.68
N SER A 65 -25.65 -5.14 -38.80
CA SER A 65 -26.71 -5.35 -37.81
C SER A 65 -26.26 -6.15 -36.57
N ILE A 66 -25.16 -6.90 -36.68
CA ILE A 66 -24.64 -7.74 -35.58
C ILE A 66 -23.95 -6.87 -34.51
N ILE A 67 -23.29 -5.78 -34.91
CA ILE A 67 -22.53 -4.92 -33.99
C ILE A 67 -23.47 -4.08 -33.10
N TYR A 68 -24.61 -3.61 -33.63
CA TYR A 68 -25.60 -2.84 -32.84
C TYR A 68 -26.43 -3.70 -31.88
N ARG A 69 -26.44 -5.04 -32.04
CA ARG A 69 -27.21 -5.94 -31.17
C ARG A 69 -26.51 -6.22 -29.84
N ALA A 70 -25.19 -6.02 -29.77
CA ALA A 70 -24.38 -6.30 -28.59
C ALA A 70 -24.43 -5.19 -27.51
N GLN A 71 -25.10 -4.06 -27.77
CA GLN A 71 -25.12 -2.91 -26.84
C GLN A 71 -26.54 -2.42 -26.52
N GLN A 72 -27.54 -3.30 -26.44
CA GLN A 72 -28.80 -2.92 -25.80
C GLN A 72 -28.67 -3.04 -24.27
N VAL A 73 -28.45 -1.91 -23.62
CA VAL A 73 -28.60 -1.76 -22.17
C VAL A 73 -30.07 -2.04 -21.84
N ARG A 74 -30.38 -3.25 -21.37
CA ARG A 74 -31.76 -3.63 -21.02
C ARG A 74 -32.18 -2.87 -19.76
N HIS A 75 -33.06 -1.89 -19.92
CA HIS A 75 -33.76 -1.26 -18.81
C HIS A 75 -34.80 -2.21 -18.21
N ALA A 76 -35.05 -2.12 -16.90
CA ALA A 76 -36.15 -2.88 -16.30
C ALA A 76 -37.51 -2.46 -16.87
N THR A 77 -38.44 -3.39 -16.96
CA THR A 77 -39.77 -3.14 -17.50
C THR A 77 -40.62 -2.30 -16.54
N LEU A 78 -41.60 -1.55 -17.06
CA LEU A 78 -42.52 -0.74 -16.26
C LEU A 78 -43.26 -1.57 -15.21
N ASN A 79 -43.66 -2.79 -15.56
CA ASN A 79 -44.29 -3.73 -14.64
C ASN A 79 -43.33 -4.21 -13.54
N GLN A 80 -42.03 -4.37 -13.85
CA GLN A 80 -41.02 -4.71 -12.84
C GLN A 80 -40.78 -3.56 -11.85
N ILE A 81 -40.83 -2.31 -12.32
CA ILE A 81 -40.67 -1.10 -11.50
C ILE A 81 -41.90 -0.89 -10.62
N SER A 82 -43.10 -1.04 -11.19
CA SER A 82 -44.37 -0.89 -10.49
C SER A 82 -44.55 -1.95 -9.38
N ARG A 83 -44.30 -3.24 -9.68
CA ARG A 83 -44.45 -4.34 -8.71
C ARG A 83 -43.41 -4.36 -7.60
N ARG A 84 -42.16 -3.96 -7.88
CA ARG A 84 -41.06 -4.02 -6.90
C ARG A 84 -40.91 -2.75 -6.08
N GLY A 85 -41.77 -1.75 -6.33
CA GLY A 85 -41.56 -0.38 -5.87
C GLY A 85 -40.29 0.21 -6.50
N ARG A 86 -40.14 1.54 -6.40
CA ARG A 86 -38.96 2.34 -6.81
C ARG A 86 -37.71 1.47 -6.88
N PHE A 87 -36.99 1.52 -8.01
CA PHE A 87 -35.59 1.16 -8.33
C PHE A 87 -34.57 0.80 -7.21
N ASN A 88 -34.91 0.51 -5.96
CA ASN A 88 -34.10 0.03 -4.85
C ASN A 88 -33.58 -1.40 -5.07
N THR A 89 -34.05 -2.06 -6.13
CA THR A 89 -33.51 -3.33 -6.64
C THR A 89 -32.48 -3.14 -7.77
N LEU A 90 -32.49 -2.02 -8.50
CA LEU A 90 -31.51 -1.68 -9.57
C LEU A 90 -30.49 -0.62 -9.15
N LEU A 91 -30.90 0.41 -8.41
CA LEU A 91 -30.12 1.02 -7.34
C LEU A 91 -29.97 -0.04 -6.27
N LYS A 92 -29.13 -1.03 -6.55
CA LYS A 92 -28.46 -1.88 -5.58
C LYS A 92 -27.94 -0.97 -4.49
N ARG A 93 -28.81 -0.69 -3.50
CA ARG A 93 -28.63 0.01 -2.23
C ARG A 93 -27.21 0.54 -2.21
N HIS A 94 -26.94 1.79 -2.61
CA HIS A 94 -25.59 2.37 -2.58
C HIS A 94 -24.97 1.93 -1.26
N LYS A 95 -24.16 0.86 -1.28
CA LYS A 95 -23.91 0.08 -0.06
C LYS A 95 -23.21 1.06 0.84
N ALA A 96 -23.81 1.39 2.00
CA ALA A 96 -23.27 2.40 2.89
C ALA A 96 -21.77 2.11 3.05
N LYS A 97 -20.93 3.04 2.58
CA LYS A 97 -19.49 2.83 2.55
C LYS A 97 -19.05 2.58 3.98
N ARG A 98 -18.48 1.41 4.26
CA ARG A 98 -18.00 1.08 5.60
C ARG A 98 -16.91 2.09 5.96
N SER A 99 -17.05 2.74 7.11
CA SER A 99 -16.00 3.60 7.64
C SER A 99 -14.74 2.78 7.85
N MET A 100 -13.59 3.34 7.46
CA MET A 100 -12.28 2.73 7.72
C MET A 100 -11.93 2.73 9.22
N THR A 101 -12.62 3.58 9.99
CA THR A 101 -12.38 3.83 11.41
C THR A 101 -13.69 3.75 12.20
N PRO A 102 -14.32 2.57 12.31
CA PRO A 102 -15.62 2.41 12.96
C PRO A 102 -15.59 2.64 14.48
N ASP A 103 -14.44 2.50 15.13
CA ASP A 103 -14.35 2.51 16.61
C ASP A 103 -14.27 3.92 17.21
N LEU A 104 -14.00 4.92 16.37
CA LEU A 104 -13.97 6.33 16.77
C LEU A 104 -15.36 6.98 16.84
N ASN A 105 -16.45 6.27 16.50
CA ASN A 105 -17.83 6.80 16.54
C ASN A 105 -17.95 8.21 15.92
N ARG A 106 -17.45 8.40 14.68
CA ARG A 106 -17.42 9.69 13.93
C ARG A 106 -16.63 10.84 14.56
N SER A 107 -15.93 10.62 15.67
CA SER A 107 -14.97 11.61 16.20
C SER A 107 -13.62 11.54 15.45
N PRO A 108 -12.89 12.67 15.33
CA PRO A 108 -11.58 12.68 14.67
C PRO A 108 -10.50 12.01 15.54
N PHE A 109 -10.58 12.19 16.86
CA PHE A 109 -9.64 11.66 17.85
C PHE A 109 -10.38 11.09 19.05
N LYS A 110 -9.81 10.05 19.67
CA LYS A 110 -10.24 9.56 20.99
C LYS A 110 -9.06 9.31 21.90
N LYS A 111 -9.26 9.60 23.19
CA LYS A 111 -8.34 9.17 24.25
C LYS A 111 -8.54 7.68 24.55
N GLY A 112 -7.48 7.04 25.02
CA GLY A 112 -7.52 5.67 25.48
C GLY A 112 -6.31 5.33 26.35
N VAL A 113 -6.41 4.22 27.05
CA VAL A 113 -5.36 3.69 27.94
C VAL A 113 -4.71 2.50 27.27
N VAL A 114 -3.38 2.47 27.23
CA VAL A 114 -2.62 1.34 26.68
C VAL A 114 -2.76 0.14 27.63
N LEU A 115 -3.18 -0.99 27.08
CA LEU A 115 -3.21 -2.28 27.78
C LEU A 115 -1.85 -2.96 27.72
N ARG A 116 -1.27 -3.04 26.53
CA ARG A 116 0.06 -3.60 26.31
C ARG A 116 0.71 -3.02 25.07
N VAL A 117 2.03 -2.90 25.11
CA VAL A 117 2.85 -2.52 23.96
C VAL A 117 3.39 -3.78 23.31
N MET A 118 3.31 -3.87 21.99
CA MET A 118 3.73 -5.06 21.24
C MET A 118 4.46 -4.69 19.94
N ILE A 119 5.37 -5.56 19.54
CA ILE A 119 6.06 -5.46 18.26
C ILE A 119 5.38 -6.44 17.29
N LEU A 120 4.88 -5.92 16.17
CA LEU A 120 4.22 -6.71 15.14
C LEU A 120 5.12 -6.83 13.90
N LYS A 121 5.16 -8.02 13.31
CA LYS A 121 5.80 -8.24 12.01
C LYS A 121 4.82 -7.85 10.89
N PRO A 122 5.29 -7.17 9.84
CA PRO A 122 4.46 -6.78 8.69
C PRO A 122 4.06 -7.98 7.83
N LYS A 123 3.10 -7.77 6.93
CA LYS A 123 2.83 -8.70 5.82
C LYS A 123 4.03 -8.76 4.85
N LYS A 124 4.27 -9.93 4.26
CA LYS A 124 5.15 -10.09 3.09
C LYS A 124 4.65 -9.14 1.98
N PRO A 125 5.49 -8.39 1.25
CA PRO A 125 6.94 -8.54 1.00
C PRO A 125 7.86 -7.84 2.03
N ASN A 126 7.30 -7.07 2.95
CA ASN A 126 8.09 -6.22 3.84
C ASN A 126 8.62 -7.03 5.03
N SER A 127 9.77 -6.59 5.58
CA SER A 127 10.35 -7.11 6.82
C SER A 127 10.75 -5.93 7.71
N ALA A 128 10.27 -5.90 8.95
CA ALA A 128 10.61 -4.90 9.95
C ALA A 128 9.98 -5.27 11.30
N ASN A 129 10.41 -4.59 12.35
CA ASN A 129 9.72 -4.58 13.64
C ASN A 129 8.84 -3.33 13.72
N ARG A 130 7.51 -3.49 13.68
CA ARG A 130 6.56 -2.37 13.77
C ARG A 130 6.05 -2.24 15.20
N LYS A 131 6.27 -1.07 15.80
CA LYS A 131 5.82 -0.77 17.17
C LYS A 131 4.31 -0.47 17.17
N ALA A 132 3.54 -1.21 17.96
CA ALA A 132 2.11 -1.04 18.10
C ALA A 132 1.69 -1.12 19.58
N ALA A 133 0.53 -0.57 19.90
CA ALA A 133 -0.08 -0.67 21.22
C ALA A 133 -1.50 -1.22 21.11
N ARG A 134 -1.88 -2.08 22.04
CA ARG A 134 -3.28 -2.43 22.28
C ARG A 134 -3.84 -1.38 23.24
N VAL A 135 -4.90 -0.69 22.85
CA VAL A 135 -5.44 0.45 23.60
C VAL A 135 -6.94 0.26 23.83
N ARG A 136 -7.39 0.47 25.06
CA ARG A 136 -8.80 0.57 25.42
C ARG A 136 -9.22 2.02 25.27
N LEU A 137 -10.08 2.31 24.29
CA LEU A 137 -10.62 3.66 24.08
C LEU A 137 -11.57 4.04 25.22
N SER A 138 -11.81 5.33 25.39
CA SER A 138 -12.87 5.83 26.28
C SER A 138 -14.26 5.27 25.98
N ASN A 139 -14.47 4.78 24.75
CA ASN A 139 -15.68 4.07 24.31
C ASN A 139 -15.81 2.63 24.84
N GLY A 140 -14.84 2.13 25.62
CA GLY A 140 -14.75 0.74 26.04
C GLY A 140 -14.20 -0.23 24.97
N LYS A 141 -14.21 0.16 23.69
CA LYS A 141 -13.66 -0.65 22.59
C LYS A 141 -12.15 -0.79 22.69
N VAL A 142 -11.65 -2.02 22.49
CA VAL A 142 -10.22 -2.32 22.45
C VAL A 142 -9.73 -2.34 21.01
N VAL A 143 -8.73 -1.52 20.69
CA VAL A 143 -8.18 -1.36 19.34
C VAL A 143 -6.67 -1.53 19.34
N THR A 144 -6.10 -1.87 18.19
CA THR A 144 -4.64 -1.84 17.98
C THR A 144 -4.26 -0.58 17.23
N ALA A 145 -3.36 0.21 17.80
CA ALA A 145 -2.87 1.45 17.22
C ALA A 145 -1.37 1.37 16.92
N TYR A 146 -0.97 1.86 15.76
CA TYR A 146 0.43 1.96 15.37
C TYR A 146 1.08 3.20 16.01
N ILE A 147 2.31 3.06 16.51
CA ILE A 147 3.07 4.18 17.09
C ILE A 147 4.03 4.72 16.02
N PRO A 148 3.80 5.94 15.50
CA PRO A 148 4.60 6.46 14.39
C PRO A 148 5.93 7.06 14.88
N GLY A 149 6.97 6.86 14.08
CA GLY A 149 8.30 7.44 14.31
C GLY A 149 9.32 6.50 14.94
N GLU A 150 10.43 7.09 15.36
CA GLU A 150 11.55 6.43 16.02
C GLU A 150 11.43 6.58 17.52
N GLY A 151 11.74 5.50 18.24
CA GLY A 151 11.54 5.44 19.69
C GLY A 151 10.09 5.63 20.14
N HIS A 152 9.80 5.30 21.39
CA HIS A 152 8.57 5.67 22.09
C HIS A 152 8.73 5.44 23.58
N ASN A 153 7.95 6.18 24.38
CA ASN A 153 7.87 6.07 25.83
C ASN A 153 6.56 5.38 26.27
N ALA A 154 5.85 4.71 25.37
CA ALA A 154 4.57 4.11 25.74
C ALA A 154 4.83 2.92 26.66
N GLN A 155 4.13 2.89 27.77
CA GLN A 155 4.13 1.78 28.71
C GLN A 155 2.69 1.30 28.88
N GLU A 156 2.52 0.24 29.68
CA GLU A 156 1.19 -0.14 30.12
C GLU A 156 0.58 1.00 30.94
N HIS A 157 -0.74 1.17 30.83
CA HIS A 157 -1.51 2.23 31.47
C HIS A 157 -1.23 3.66 31.02
N SER A 158 -0.28 3.90 30.11
CA SER A 158 -0.10 5.22 29.52
C SER A 158 -1.37 5.68 28.79
N VAL A 159 -1.74 6.94 28.99
CA VAL A 159 -2.86 7.60 28.34
C VAL A 159 -2.40 8.14 26.99
N VAL A 160 -3.08 7.72 25.92
CA VAL A 160 -2.71 8.05 24.55
C VAL A 160 -3.90 8.59 23.77
N THR A 161 -3.64 9.54 22.87
CA THR A 161 -4.64 10.01 21.91
C THR A 161 -4.48 9.28 20.58
N ILE A 162 -5.56 8.69 20.10
CA ILE A 162 -5.61 7.91 18.87
C ILE A 162 -6.34 8.70 17.78
N ARG A 163 -5.82 8.60 16.56
CA ARG A 163 -6.45 9.09 15.34
C ARG A 163 -6.73 7.98 14.34
N GLY A 164 -7.59 8.27 13.39
CA GLY A 164 -7.80 7.44 12.21
C GLY A 164 -6.53 7.31 11.37
N GLY A 165 -6.34 6.14 10.76
CA GLY A 165 -5.28 5.92 9.78
C GLY A 165 -4.75 4.51 9.80
N ARG A 166 -5.12 3.73 8.79
CA ARG A 166 -4.63 2.35 8.63
C ARG A 166 -3.12 2.34 8.35
N THR A 167 -2.42 1.38 8.92
CA THR A 167 -1.04 1.04 8.51
C THR A 167 -1.13 -0.06 7.47
N GLN A 168 -0.76 0.22 6.22
CA GLN A 168 -0.96 -0.72 5.11
C GLN A 168 -0.23 -2.06 5.30
N ASP A 169 0.91 -2.04 6.00
CA ASP A 169 1.76 -3.22 6.21
C ASP A 169 1.22 -4.19 7.25
N LEU A 170 0.48 -3.68 8.24
CA LEU A 170 0.02 -4.49 9.37
C LEU A 170 -1.46 -4.84 9.19
N PRO A 171 -1.82 -6.13 9.10
CA PRO A 171 -3.21 -6.53 9.11
C PRO A 171 -3.86 -6.17 10.45
N GLY A 172 -5.10 -5.68 10.43
CA GLY A 172 -5.86 -5.35 11.65
C GLY A 172 -5.49 -4.03 12.34
N VAL A 173 -4.39 -3.37 11.98
CA VAL A 173 -3.99 -2.08 12.59
C VAL A 173 -4.56 -0.90 11.81
N LYS A 174 -5.77 -0.48 12.22
CA LYS A 174 -6.58 0.56 11.56
C LYS A 174 -6.30 1.99 12.07
N TYR A 175 -5.60 2.10 13.20
CA TYR A 175 -5.44 3.36 13.91
C TYR A 175 -3.97 3.71 14.12
N LYS A 176 -3.70 4.99 14.36
CA LYS A 176 -2.38 5.52 14.69
C LYS A 176 -2.45 6.37 15.95
N CYS A 177 -1.43 6.28 16.80
CA CYS A 177 -1.30 7.20 17.91
C CYS A 177 -0.82 8.57 17.43
N VAL A 178 -1.28 9.62 18.11
CA VAL A 178 -0.77 10.99 17.96
C VAL A 178 0.46 11.14 18.86
N ARG A 179 1.51 11.80 18.37
CA ARG A 179 2.75 12.06 19.13
C ARG A 179 2.71 13.46 19.71
N GLY A 180 3.29 13.65 20.89
CA GLY A 180 3.31 14.93 21.61
C GLY A 180 1.98 15.29 22.28
N LEU A 181 1.10 14.31 22.51
CA LEU A 181 -0.19 14.50 23.18
C LEU A 181 -0.51 13.31 24.09
N GLY A 182 -0.96 13.60 25.32
CA GLY A 182 -1.01 12.60 26.39
C GLY A 182 0.40 12.19 26.82
N ASP A 183 0.59 10.92 27.16
CA ASP A 183 1.86 10.41 27.67
C ASP A 183 2.86 10.02 26.56
N LEU A 184 2.42 10.07 25.31
CA LEU A 184 3.29 9.84 24.16
C LEU A 184 4.15 11.07 23.89
N ALA A 185 5.39 11.02 24.38
CA ALA A 185 6.44 11.99 24.09
C ALA A 185 6.60 12.25 22.58
N ALA A 186 7.15 13.42 22.24
CA ALA A 186 7.54 13.74 20.87
C ALA A 186 8.69 12.83 20.38
N VAL A 187 8.93 12.78 19.07
CA VAL A 187 10.16 12.16 18.54
C VAL A 187 11.32 13.14 18.72
N SER A 188 12.38 12.71 19.40
CA SER A 188 13.58 13.54 19.62
C SER A 188 14.31 13.82 18.30
N ASN A 189 15.00 14.96 18.23
CA ASN A 189 15.90 15.33 17.12
C ASN A 189 15.26 15.34 15.72
N ARG A 190 13.93 15.39 15.63
CA ARG A 190 13.20 15.42 14.35
C ARG A 190 13.24 16.83 13.73
N ARG A 191 14.07 17.03 12.72
CA ARG A 191 14.16 18.31 11.97
C ARG A 191 13.03 18.51 10.94
N THR A 192 12.64 17.45 10.24
CA THR A 192 11.63 17.50 9.16
C THR A 192 10.29 16.90 9.58
N SER A 193 9.18 17.42 9.01
CA SER A 193 7.80 16.97 9.33
C SER A 193 7.48 17.01 10.84
N ARG A 194 8.06 17.96 11.56
CA ARG A 194 8.05 18.04 13.04
C ARG A 194 6.64 18.01 13.63
N SER A 195 5.70 18.70 12.99
CA SER A 195 4.29 18.82 13.41
C SER A 195 3.58 17.47 13.48
N LYS A 196 3.93 16.52 12.60
CA LYS A 196 3.34 15.17 12.59
C LYS A 196 3.78 14.31 13.76
N TYR A 197 4.97 14.57 14.29
CA TYR A 197 5.62 13.78 15.35
C TYR A 197 5.72 14.51 16.69
N GLY A 198 5.07 15.67 16.82
CA GLY A 198 5.01 16.45 18.06
C GLY A 198 6.31 17.15 18.43
N ALA A 199 7.30 17.23 17.52
CA ALA A 199 8.58 17.85 17.81
C ALA A 199 8.49 19.38 17.72
N LYS A 200 8.96 20.07 18.76
CA LYS A 200 9.04 21.55 18.80
C LYS A 200 10.13 22.06 17.84
N LYS A 201 10.04 23.33 17.43
CA LYS A 201 11.12 23.97 16.66
C LYS A 201 12.39 23.96 17.53
N PRO A 202 13.53 23.44 17.07
CA PRO A 202 14.78 23.57 17.81
C PRO A 202 15.10 25.06 17.96
N ALA A 203 15.67 25.43 19.11
CA ALA A 203 16.23 26.77 19.28
C ALA A 203 17.28 26.99 18.17
N ALA A 204 17.29 28.17 17.56
CA ALA A 204 18.36 28.53 16.66
C ALA A 204 19.64 28.56 17.50
N SER A 205 20.64 27.74 17.16
CA SER A 205 21.99 27.96 17.63
C SER A 205 22.50 29.19 16.89
N ASN A 206 22.52 30.33 17.58
CA ASN A 206 23.29 31.50 17.13
C ASN A 206 24.78 31.18 17.24
#